data_AF-A0AAU5ADE5-F1
#
_entry.id   AF-A0AAU5ADE5-F1
#
_cell.length_a   1.000
_cell.length_b   1.000
_cell.length_c   1.000
_cell.angle_alpha   90.00
_cell.angle_beta   90.00
_cell.angle_gamma   90.00
#
_symmetry.space_group_name_H-M   'P 1'
#
loop_
_entity.id
_entity.type
_entity.pdbx_description
1 polymer ?
#
loop_
_entity_poly.entity_id
_entity_poly.type
_entity_poly.pdbx_seq_one_letter_code
_entity_poly.pdbx_strand_id
1 'polypeptide(L)'
;MKRRRLLQSSAAAIGALSTTPLAVGTSHAAAPGRARGGSGEALRVHIVTFDGVEELDVFGPFEVFSVAARAHPVTVKLVTGGEATEVTHSFGTKVAAAAWSPHDADLVVVPGGGFSRRDGPGVWAEIGKGELPSALRAAHEAGVTVLGVCTGVIVLSAAGLTRGRTCTTHHLARSYLAEQGARVVDQRVVDDGDLVTAGGVSSGIDGALWLLERELGSTAATYTESIVEFERRGTVLRTSTASS
;
A
#
# COMPACT_ATOMS: atom_id res chain seq x y z
N MET A 1 68.84 -13.00 -33.50
CA MET A 1 69.59 -14.25 -33.16
C MET A 1 69.67 -14.31 -31.64
N LYS A 2 69.19 -15.29 -30.88
CA LYS A 2 69.02 -16.74 -31.06
C LYS A 2 67.68 -17.20 -30.48
N ARG A 3 67.14 -18.25 -31.11
CA ARG A 3 65.91 -18.97 -30.78
C ARG A 3 66.08 -19.81 -29.52
N ARG A 4 65.04 -19.94 -28.69
CA ARG A 4 64.67 -21.19 -28.01
C ARG A 4 63.16 -21.27 -27.89
N ARG A 5 62.59 -22.23 -28.62
CA ARG A 5 61.22 -22.73 -28.51
C ARG A 5 61.15 -23.69 -27.33
N LEU A 6 60.06 -23.65 -26.57
CA LEU A 6 59.50 -24.83 -25.90
C LEU A 6 57.99 -24.79 -26.09
N LEU A 7 57.51 -25.81 -26.81
CA LEU A 7 56.11 -26.21 -26.97
C LEU A 7 55.80 -27.21 -25.85
N GLN A 8 54.66 -27.04 -25.19
CA GLN A 8 53.90 -28.03 -24.42
C GLN A 8 52.74 -27.24 -23.79
N SER A 9 51.48 -27.64 -23.77
CA SER A 9 50.70 -28.70 -24.39
C SER A 9 49.27 -28.39 -23.94
N SER A 10 48.32 -28.50 -24.86
CA SER A 10 46.90 -28.21 -24.66
C SER A 10 46.27 -29.14 -23.62
N ALA A 11 45.52 -28.58 -22.68
CA ALA A 11 44.53 -29.32 -21.90
C ALA A 11 43.22 -28.52 -21.93
N ALA A 12 42.25 -29.03 -22.69
CA ALA A 12 40.89 -28.52 -22.72
C ALA A 12 40.19 -28.93 -21.41
N ALA A 13 39.84 -27.97 -20.58
CA ALA A 13 38.97 -28.19 -19.43
C ALA A 13 37.51 -28.10 -19.92
N ILE A 14 36.84 -29.25 -20.02
CA ILE A 14 35.40 -29.34 -20.21
C ILE A 14 34.77 -28.98 -18.86
N GLY A 15 34.34 -27.73 -18.72
CA GLY A 15 33.55 -27.28 -17.57
C GLY A 15 32.17 -27.93 -17.62
N ALA A 16 31.88 -28.78 -16.64
CA ALA A 16 30.55 -29.34 -16.44
C ALA A 16 29.56 -28.22 -16.08
N LEU A 17 28.52 -28.06 -16.91
CA LEU A 17 27.37 -27.21 -16.61
C LEU A 17 26.60 -27.84 -15.44
N SER A 18 26.76 -27.29 -14.24
CA SER A 18 25.91 -27.60 -13.09
C SER A 18 24.54 -26.96 -13.32
N THR A 19 23.56 -27.73 -13.78
CA THR A 19 22.16 -27.31 -13.83
C THR A 19 21.57 -27.41 -12.43
N THR A 20 21.68 -26.34 -11.65
CA THR A 20 20.84 -26.17 -10.46
C THR A 20 19.41 -25.86 -10.91
N PRO A 21 18.39 -26.63 -10.48
CA PRO A 21 17.02 -26.29 -10.80
C PRO A 21 16.65 -24.98 -10.09
N LEU A 22 16.09 -24.03 -10.85
CA LEU A 22 15.41 -22.87 -10.28
C LEU A 22 14.29 -23.37 -9.36
N ALA A 23 14.41 -23.06 -8.08
CA ALA A 23 13.30 -23.20 -7.14
C ALA A 23 12.18 -22.26 -7.61
N VAL A 24 11.11 -22.84 -8.13
CA VAL A 24 9.85 -22.14 -8.40
C VAL A 24 9.35 -21.66 -7.05
N GLY A 25 9.47 -20.36 -6.80
CA GLY A 25 8.95 -19.71 -5.60
C GLY A 25 7.45 -19.98 -5.52
N THR A 26 7.02 -20.63 -4.44
CA THR A 26 5.62 -20.83 -4.12
C THR A 26 4.96 -19.45 -3.99
N SER A 27 4.05 -19.14 -4.92
CA SER A 27 3.11 -18.03 -4.80
C SER A 27 2.41 -18.15 -3.44
N HIS A 28 2.67 -17.20 -2.55
CA HIS A 28 1.81 -17.00 -1.39
C HIS A 28 0.48 -16.50 -1.94
N ALA A 29 -0.50 -17.41 -2.03
CA ALA A 29 -1.88 -17.03 -2.20
C ALA A 29 -2.24 -16.11 -1.03
N ALA A 30 -2.65 -14.88 -1.34
CA ALA A 30 -3.13 -13.93 -0.35
C ALA A 30 -4.28 -14.57 0.44
N ALA A 31 -4.24 -14.47 1.77
CA ALA A 31 -5.38 -14.87 2.58
C ALA A 31 -6.57 -13.99 2.16
N PRO A 32 -7.76 -14.56 1.91
CA PRO A 32 -8.91 -13.76 1.55
C PRO A 32 -9.18 -12.76 2.68
N GLY A 33 -9.23 -11.47 2.32
CA GLY A 33 -9.62 -10.39 3.23
C GLY A 33 -10.91 -10.77 3.94
N ARG A 34 -10.93 -10.57 5.26
CA ARG A 34 -12.02 -11.02 6.11
C ARG A 34 -13.30 -10.26 5.77
N ALA A 35 -14.15 -10.83 4.92
CA ALA A 35 -15.47 -10.26 4.63
C ALA A 35 -16.29 -10.20 5.94
N ARG A 36 -16.49 -9.00 6.48
CA ARG A 36 -17.30 -8.76 7.68
C ARG A 36 -18.38 -7.73 7.39
N GLY A 37 -19.45 -8.21 6.75
CA GLY A 37 -20.71 -7.47 6.59
C GLY A 37 -21.83 -7.94 7.53
N GLY A 38 -21.53 -8.60 8.66
CA GLY A 38 -22.57 -9.28 9.46
C GLY A 38 -22.42 -9.33 10.99
N SER A 39 -21.29 -8.91 11.56
CA SER A 39 -21.18 -8.73 13.01
C SER A 39 -21.43 -7.26 13.30
N GLY A 40 -22.41 -6.88 14.12
CA GLY A 40 -22.74 -5.48 14.46
C GLY A 40 -21.63 -4.68 15.18
N GLU A 41 -20.36 -5.03 14.98
CA GLU A 41 -19.16 -4.29 15.38
C GLU A 41 -18.83 -3.23 14.32
N ALA A 42 -18.32 -2.09 14.76
CA ALA A 42 -17.93 -1.00 13.87
C ALA A 42 -16.69 -1.35 13.03
N LEU A 43 -16.67 -0.92 11.76
CA LEU A 43 -15.51 -0.97 10.89
C LEU A 43 -14.41 -0.06 11.46
N ARG A 44 -13.28 -0.63 11.86
CA ARG A 44 -12.15 0.11 12.44
C ARG A 44 -11.19 0.54 11.33
N VAL A 45 -11.19 1.84 11.03
CA VAL A 45 -10.34 2.45 10.01
C VAL A 45 -9.22 3.23 10.67
N HIS A 46 -7.98 2.83 10.41
CA HIS A 46 -6.80 3.57 10.83
C HIS A 46 -6.12 4.21 9.62
N ILE A 47 -5.71 5.46 9.76
CA ILE A 47 -5.05 6.23 8.70
C ILE A 47 -3.67 6.61 9.19
N VAL A 48 -2.66 6.12 8.48
CA VAL A 48 -1.27 6.37 8.81
C VAL A 48 -0.93 7.84 8.55
N THR A 49 -0.17 8.45 9.46
CA THR A 49 0.38 9.79 9.33
C THR A 49 1.83 9.80 9.82
N PHE A 50 2.69 10.56 9.14
CA PHE A 50 4.12 10.66 9.43
C PHE A 50 4.65 12.02 8.95
N ASP A 51 5.86 12.40 9.37
CA ASP A 51 6.48 13.65 8.91
C ASP A 51 6.65 13.65 7.39
N GLY A 52 6.21 14.71 6.73
CA GLY A 52 6.31 14.86 5.27
C GLY A 52 5.30 14.04 4.46
N VAL A 53 4.29 13.44 5.11
CA VAL A 53 3.09 12.92 4.44
C VAL A 53 2.36 14.06 3.71
N GLU A 54 1.69 13.77 2.60
CA GLU A 54 0.83 14.74 1.90
C GLU A 54 -0.55 14.83 2.53
N GLU A 55 -1.00 16.06 2.77
CA GLU A 55 -2.21 16.38 3.53
C GLU A 55 -3.45 15.72 2.94
N LEU A 56 -3.66 15.84 1.64
CA LEU A 56 -4.88 15.33 1.00
C LEU A 56 -4.90 13.80 0.90
N ASP A 57 -3.73 13.14 0.88
CA ASP A 57 -3.66 11.68 0.98
C ASP A 57 -4.16 11.18 2.34
N VAL A 58 -3.98 11.96 3.40
CA VAL A 58 -4.49 11.68 4.75
C VAL A 58 -5.95 12.12 4.85
N PHE A 59 -6.21 13.40 4.60
CA PHE A 59 -7.48 14.04 4.95
C PHE A 59 -8.61 13.71 3.97
N GLY A 60 -8.31 13.37 2.71
CA GLY A 60 -9.33 12.90 1.77
C GLY A 60 -10.03 11.62 2.28
N PRO A 61 -9.29 10.51 2.48
CA PRO A 61 -9.84 9.30 3.10
C PRO A 61 -10.39 9.54 4.51
N PHE A 62 -9.72 10.37 5.32
CA PHE A 62 -10.17 10.67 6.69
C PHE A 62 -11.57 11.30 6.70
N GLU A 63 -11.83 12.28 5.83
CA GLU A 63 -13.14 12.92 5.74
C GLU A 63 -14.21 11.93 5.27
N VAL A 64 -13.92 11.10 4.26
CA VAL A 64 -14.85 10.07 3.77
C VAL A 64 -15.29 9.13 4.90
N PHE A 65 -14.34 8.53 5.62
CA PHE A 65 -14.68 7.58 6.68
C PHE A 65 -15.30 8.27 7.90
N SER A 66 -14.90 9.52 8.21
CA SER A 66 -15.46 10.28 9.33
C SER A 66 -16.88 10.76 9.07
N VAL A 67 -17.21 11.11 7.83
CA VAL A 67 -18.58 11.42 7.42
C VAL A 67 -19.44 10.17 7.47
N ALA A 68 -18.95 9.04 6.97
CA ALA A 68 -19.67 7.77 7.06
C ALA A 68 -20.00 7.39 8.51
N ALA A 69 -19.08 7.62 9.46
CA ALA A 69 -19.27 7.36 10.88
C ALA A 69 -20.44 8.13 11.53
N ARG A 70 -20.97 9.18 10.88
CA ARG A 70 -22.14 9.93 11.38
C ARG A 70 -23.45 9.12 11.26
N ALA A 71 -23.50 8.15 10.34
CA ALA A 71 -24.70 7.36 10.07
C ALA A 71 -24.46 5.83 10.03
N HIS A 72 -23.20 5.40 10.06
CA HIS A 72 -22.79 4.00 9.94
C HIS A 72 -21.79 3.63 11.04
N PRO A 73 -21.67 2.33 11.39
CA PRO A 73 -20.78 1.90 12.46
C PRO A 73 -19.33 1.89 11.95
N VAL A 74 -18.68 3.07 11.96
CA VAL A 74 -17.28 3.28 11.54
C VAL A 74 -16.55 4.00 12.67
N THR A 75 -15.31 3.60 12.95
CA THR A 75 -14.40 4.38 13.81
C THR A 75 -13.16 4.75 13.02
N VAL A 76 -12.69 5.99 13.15
CA VAL A 76 -11.51 6.50 12.44
C VAL A 76 -10.45 6.95 13.43
N LYS A 77 -9.19 6.57 13.20
CA LYS A 77 -8.04 7.04 13.99
C LYS A 77 -6.87 7.43 13.10
N LEU A 78 -6.18 8.51 13.47
CA LEU A 78 -4.87 8.86 12.91
C LEU A 78 -3.78 8.17 13.73
N VAL A 79 -2.91 7.44 13.05
CA VAL A 79 -1.90 6.59 13.70
C VAL A 79 -0.53 6.74 13.06
N THR A 80 0.54 6.41 13.78
CA THR A 80 1.91 6.39 13.26
C THR A 80 2.56 5.02 13.51
N GLY A 81 3.60 4.68 12.75
CA GLY A 81 4.29 3.39 12.86
C GLY A 81 5.11 3.19 14.13
N GLY A 82 5.40 4.28 14.86
CA GLY A 82 6.14 4.27 16.12
C GLY A 82 5.30 4.73 17.31
N GLU A 83 5.95 5.35 18.29
CA GLU A 83 5.31 5.93 19.47
C GLU A 83 4.37 7.09 19.12
N ALA A 84 3.40 7.36 19.99
CA ALA A 84 2.49 8.49 19.83
C ALA A 84 3.26 9.82 19.78
N THR A 85 2.95 10.66 18.79
CA THR A 85 3.70 11.89 18.52
C THR A 85 2.85 12.93 17.77
N GLU A 86 3.29 14.18 17.77
CA GLU A 86 2.89 15.15 16.74
C GLU A 86 3.78 14.97 15.50
N VAL A 87 3.19 15.01 14.31
CA VAL A 87 3.91 14.99 13.03
C VAL A 87 3.62 16.25 12.23
N THR A 88 4.57 16.66 11.39
CA THR A 88 4.44 17.80 10.47
C THR A 88 4.30 17.31 9.03
N HIS A 89 3.14 17.54 8.42
CA HIS A 89 2.86 17.20 7.03
C HIS A 89 3.64 18.08 6.04
N SER A 90 3.61 17.73 4.75
CA SER A 90 4.42 18.36 3.70
C SER A 90 4.24 19.87 3.55
N PHE A 91 3.04 20.40 3.80
CA PHE A 91 2.71 21.83 3.72
C PHE A 91 2.57 22.49 5.11
N GLY A 92 3.05 21.82 6.17
CA GLY A 92 3.19 22.41 7.50
C GLY A 92 2.05 22.14 8.47
N THR A 93 1.03 21.36 8.08
CA THR A 93 -0.02 20.93 9.00
C THR A 93 0.56 20.07 10.11
N LYS A 94 0.24 20.40 11.37
CA LYS A 94 0.65 19.64 12.55
C LYS A 94 -0.48 18.77 13.05
N VAL A 95 -0.21 17.48 13.24
CA VAL A 95 -1.23 16.49 13.55
C VAL A 95 -0.75 15.57 14.66
N ALA A 96 -1.56 15.39 15.70
CA ALA A 96 -1.33 14.36 16.71
C ALA A 96 -1.68 12.97 16.16
N ALA A 97 -0.78 12.01 16.36
CA ALA A 97 -0.90 10.64 15.91
C ALA A 97 -0.75 9.68 17.09
N ALA A 98 -1.66 8.72 17.22
CA ALA A 98 -1.52 7.65 18.20
C ALA A 98 -0.52 6.59 17.73
N ALA A 99 0.10 5.88 18.69
CA ALA A 99 0.86 4.68 18.37
C ALA A 99 -0.05 3.63 17.72
N TRP A 100 0.45 2.91 16.73
CA TRP A 100 -0.33 1.91 16.01
C TRP A 100 0.03 0.47 16.40
N SER A 101 -0.98 -0.33 16.73
CA SER A 101 -0.88 -1.79 16.82
C SER A 101 -1.48 -2.45 15.56
N PRO A 102 -0.75 -3.39 14.91
CA PRO A 102 -1.19 -4.07 13.68
C PRO A 102 -2.56 -4.78 13.75
N HIS A 103 -3.04 -5.14 14.94
CA HIS A 103 -4.28 -5.91 15.12
C HIS A 103 -5.52 -5.05 15.42
N ASP A 104 -5.33 -3.73 15.50
CA ASP A 104 -6.36 -2.82 16.03
C ASP A 104 -7.30 -2.28 14.96
N ALA A 105 -7.03 -2.55 13.68
CA ALA A 105 -7.81 -2.08 12.54
C ALA A 105 -8.43 -3.25 11.76
N ASP A 106 -9.49 -2.95 11.02
CA ASP A 106 -10.01 -3.81 9.94
C ASP A 106 -9.53 -3.29 8.57
N LEU A 107 -9.31 -1.97 8.48
CA LEU A 107 -8.81 -1.27 7.30
C LEU A 107 -7.73 -0.27 7.70
N VAL A 108 -6.61 -0.28 6.96
CA VAL A 108 -5.53 0.69 7.12
C VAL A 108 -5.32 1.47 5.83
N VAL A 109 -5.33 2.80 5.92
CA VAL A 109 -4.94 3.69 4.83
C VAL A 109 -3.48 4.08 5.01
N VAL A 110 -2.69 3.95 3.95
CA VAL A 110 -1.28 4.34 3.88
C VAL A 110 -1.11 5.46 2.85
N PRO A 111 -1.13 6.72 3.32
CA PRO A 111 -0.83 7.91 2.53
C PRO A 111 0.59 7.94 1.97
N GLY A 112 0.80 8.76 0.93
CA GLY A 112 2.10 9.06 0.36
C GLY A 112 2.68 10.40 0.82
N GLY A 113 3.84 10.73 0.26
CA GLY A 113 4.52 12.01 0.47
C GLY A 113 6.04 11.87 0.39
N GLY A 114 6.70 12.90 -0.13
CA GLY A 114 8.17 12.97 -0.12
C GLY A 114 8.90 12.00 -1.06
N PHE A 115 8.23 11.36 -2.03
CA PHE A 115 8.88 10.43 -2.97
C PHE A 115 10.04 11.05 -3.74
N SER A 116 9.94 12.34 -4.12
CA SER A 116 11.04 13.06 -4.80
C SER A 116 12.14 13.57 -3.85
N ARG A 117 11.98 13.41 -2.53
CA ARG A 117 12.90 13.89 -1.48
C ARG A 117 13.53 12.69 -0.76
N ARG A 118 14.59 12.11 -1.34
CA ARG A 118 15.21 10.86 -0.85
C ARG A 118 15.71 10.94 0.59
N ASP A 119 16.31 12.06 0.98
CA ASP A 119 16.92 12.26 2.30
C ASP A 119 16.04 13.10 3.25
N GLY A 120 14.80 13.37 2.85
CA GLY A 120 13.87 14.22 3.60
C GLY A 120 12.76 13.42 4.30
N PRO A 121 11.88 14.11 5.04
CA PRO A 121 10.69 13.49 5.61
C PRO A 121 9.75 13.00 4.49
N GLY A 122 9.13 11.85 4.72
CA GLY A 122 8.23 11.18 3.79
C GLY A 122 8.46 9.67 3.72
N VAL A 123 7.99 9.06 2.63
CA VAL A 123 7.99 7.59 2.47
C VAL A 123 9.37 6.94 2.62
N TRP A 124 10.45 7.59 2.19
CA TRP A 124 11.80 7.03 2.30
C TRP A 124 12.30 7.00 3.75
N ALA A 125 11.99 8.02 4.55
CA ALA A 125 12.33 8.06 5.96
C ALA A 125 11.61 6.94 6.72
N GLU A 126 10.32 6.73 6.44
CA GLU A 126 9.54 5.64 7.07
C GLU A 126 10.04 4.25 6.67
N ILE A 127 10.43 4.08 5.40
CA ILE A 127 11.07 2.83 4.94
C ILE A 127 12.40 2.61 5.66
N GLY A 128 13.21 3.66 5.84
CA GLY A 128 14.49 3.60 6.54
C GLY A 128 14.36 3.26 8.03
N LYS A 129 13.31 3.76 8.70
CA LYS A 129 13.00 3.40 10.10
C LYS A 129 12.56 1.94 10.24
N GLY A 130 11.82 1.42 9.26
CA GLY A 130 11.40 0.01 9.21
C GLY A 130 10.23 -0.37 10.12
N GLU A 131 9.87 0.47 11.09
CA GLU A 131 8.73 0.25 12.01
C GLU A 131 7.40 0.14 11.25
N LEU A 132 7.08 1.15 10.44
CA LEU A 132 5.84 1.19 9.66
C LEU A 132 5.75 0.03 8.64
N PRO A 133 6.76 -0.26 7.78
CA PRO A 133 6.72 -1.43 6.92
C PRO A 133 6.50 -2.75 7.67
N SER A 134 7.14 -2.92 8.83
CA SER A 134 7.00 -4.14 9.65
C SER A 134 5.59 -4.26 10.23
N ALA A 135 5.04 -3.18 10.75
CA ALA A 135 3.67 -3.14 11.26
C ALA A 135 2.63 -3.42 10.16
N LEU A 136 2.83 -2.88 8.96
CA LEU A 136 1.97 -3.12 7.80
C LEU A 136 1.97 -4.58 7.35
N ARG A 137 3.14 -5.22 7.33
CA ARG A 137 3.25 -6.66 7.06
C ARG A 137 2.48 -7.47 8.11
N ALA A 138 2.67 -7.18 9.39
CA ALA A 138 1.99 -7.88 10.48
C ALA A 138 0.45 -7.70 10.42
N ALA A 139 -0.02 -6.50 10.07
CA ALA A 139 -1.44 -6.21 9.92
C ALA A 139 -2.04 -7.00 8.75
N HIS A 140 -1.35 -7.00 7.61
CA HIS A 140 -1.75 -7.76 6.42
C HIS A 140 -1.81 -9.27 6.70
N GLU A 141 -0.81 -9.82 7.39
CA GLU A 141 -0.80 -11.22 7.83
C GLU A 141 -1.96 -11.55 8.80
N ALA A 142 -2.44 -10.56 9.57
CA ALA A 142 -3.61 -10.67 10.41
C ALA A 142 -4.96 -10.50 9.67
N GLY A 143 -4.93 -10.30 8.35
CA GLY A 143 -6.11 -10.18 7.49
C GLY A 143 -6.69 -8.78 7.37
N VAL A 144 -5.93 -7.74 7.74
CA VAL A 144 -6.31 -6.33 7.58
C VAL A 144 -6.28 -5.94 6.10
N THR A 145 -7.33 -5.28 5.61
CA THR A 145 -7.32 -4.67 4.28
C THR A 145 -6.47 -3.40 4.28
N VAL A 146 -5.63 -3.23 3.27
CA VAL A 146 -4.77 -2.05 3.14
C VAL A 146 -5.14 -1.23 1.92
N LEU A 147 -5.32 0.08 2.10
CA LEU A 147 -5.45 1.09 1.04
C LEU A 147 -4.16 1.89 0.93
N GLY A 148 -3.37 1.68 -0.13
CA GLY A 148 -2.23 2.54 -0.45
C GLY A 148 -2.65 3.73 -1.32
N VAL A 149 -2.34 4.96 -0.92
CA VAL A 149 -2.66 6.18 -1.68
C VAL A 149 -1.37 6.82 -2.19
N CYS A 150 -1.38 7.29 -3.44
CA CYS A 150 -0.27 8.03 -4.03
C CYS A 150 1.04 7.24 -3.94
N THR A 151 2.03 7.77 -3.22
CA THR A 151 3.35 7.15 -3.04
C THR A 151 3.43 6.30 -1.77
N GLY A 152 2.35 6.21 -0.98
CA GLY A 152 2.26 5.31 0.18
C GLY A 152 2.36 3.83 -0.23
N VAL A 153 2.02 3.52 -1.48
CA VAL A 153 2.23 2.21 -2.10
C VAL A 153 3.71 1.80 -2.11
N ILE A 154 4.64 2.75 -2.06
CA ILE A 154 6.08 2.47 -1.97
C ILE A 154 6.45 1.92 -0.58
N VAL A 155 5.79 2.39 0.48
CA VAL A 155 5.91 1.80 1.82
C VAL A 155 5.33 0.39 1.84
N LEU A 156 4.19 0.17 1.18
CA LEU A 156 3.60 -1.18 1.02
C LEU A 156 4.53 -2.13 0.24
N SER A 157 5.23 -1.61 -0.76
CA SER A 157 6.23 -2.36 -1.51
C SER A 157 7.40 -2.78 -0.62
N ALA A 158 7.86 -1.89 0.27
CA ALA A 158 8.91 -2.19 1.24
C ALA A 158 8.44 -3.22 2.30
N ALA A 159 7.16 -3.20 2.66
CA ALA A 159 6.54 -4.23 3.52
C ALA A 159 6.38 -5.59 2.81
N GLY A 160 6.56 -5.65 1.49
CA GLY A 160 6.48 -6.85 0.67
C GLY A 160 5.07 -7.19 0.16
N LEU A 161 4.13 -6.24 0.21
CA LEU A 161 2.71 -6.47 -0.10
C LEU A 161 2.38 -6.40 -1.59
N THR A 162 3.26 -5.81 -2.42
CA THR A 162 2.93 -5.47 -3.82
C THR A 162 3.54 -6.41 -4.87
N ARG A 163 4.51 -7.27 -4.49
CA ARG A 163 5.25 -8.10 -5.45
C ARG A 163 4.33 -9.12 -6.12
N GLY A 164 4.29 -9.11 -7.45
CA GLY A 164 3.44 -9.98 -8.27
C GLY A 164 1.95 -9.61 -8.28
N ARG A 165 1.55 -8.58 -7.52
CA ARG A 165 0.17 -8.10 -7.38
C ARG A 165 -0.12 -7.00 -8.41
N THR A 166 -1.39 -6.82 -8.76
CA THR A 166 -1.79 -5.72 -9.66
C THR A 166 -2.08 -4.48 -8.83
N CYS A 167 -1.34 -3.40 -9.08
CA CYS A 167 -1.43 -2.18 -8.27
C CYS A 167 -1.35 -0.93 -9.15
N THR A 168 -1.79 0.20 -8.60
CA THR A 168 -1.46 1.54 -9.09
C THR A 168 -0.65 2.31 -8.03
N THR A 169 -0.11 3.47 -8.39
CA THR A 169 0.62 4.39 -7.52
C THR A 169 0.67 5.75 -8.22
N HIS A 170 1.20 6.78 -7.54
CA HIS A 170 1.44 8.07 -8.18
C HIS A 170 2.25 7.93 -9.46
N HIS A 171 1.91 8.68 -10.50
CA HIS A 171 2.50 8.52 -11.84
C HIS A 171 4.04 8.63 -11.84
N LEU A 172 4.60 9.50 -10.99
CA LEU A 172 6.05 9.64 -10.80
C LEU A 172 6.74 8.41 -10.18
N ALA A 173 5.99 7.54 -9.50
CA ALA A 173 6.51 6.39 -8.76
C ALA A 173 6.23 5.05 -9.46
N ARG A 174 5.52 5.04 -10.59
CA ARG A 174 5.12 3.81 -11.31
C ARG A 174 6.31 2.97 -11.74
N SER A 175 7.33 3.59 -12.35
CA SER A 175 8.53 2.87 -12.81
C SER A 175 9.26 2.21 -11.65
N TYR A 176 9.45 2.94 -10.55
CA TYR A 176 10.09 2.40 -9.35
C TYR A 176 9.30 1.21 -8.78
N LEU A 177 7.98 1.32 -8.67
CA LEU A 177 7.13 0.24 -8.15
C LEU A 177 7.16 -1.01 -9.06
N ALA A 178 7.21 -0.83 -10.38
CA ALA A 178 7.35 -1.92 -11.33
C ALA A 178 8.71 -2.63 -11.19
N GLU A 179 9.79 -1.89 -10.96
CA GLU A 179 11.12 -2.45 -10.67
C GLU A 179 11.14 -3.28 -9.38
N GLN A 180 10.29 -2.96 -8.40
CA GLN A 180 10.11 -3.78 -7.18
C GLN A 180 9.30 -5.07 -7.42
N GLY A 181 8.79 -5.28 -8.64
CA GLY A 181 8.11 -6.50 -9.07
C GLY A 181 6.58 -6.45 -8.99
N ALA A 182 5.97 -5.27 -8.82
CA ALA A 182 4.52 -5.12 -8.93
C ALA A 182 4.07 -5.07 -10.40
N ARG A 183 2.84 -5.52 -10.68
CA ARG A 183 2.19 -5.34 -11.99
C ARG A 183 1.46 -3.99 -11.99
N VAL A 184 2.17 -2.94 -12.37
CA VAL A 184 1.65 -1.57 -12.31
C VAL A 184 0.72 -1.28 -13.49
N VAL A 185 -0.49 -0.77 -13.20
CA VAL A 185 -1.49 -0.38 -14.20
C VAL A 185 -1.88 1.10 -14.07
N ASP A 186 -2.22 1.74 -15.19
CA ASP A 186 -2.72 3.12 -15.19
C ASP A 186 -4.22 3.15 -14.90
N GLN A 187 -4.56 2.92 -13.64
CA GLN A 187 -5.92 3.02 -13.13
C GLN A 187 -5.97 3.96 -11.93
N ARG A 188 -7.12 4.60 -11.75
CA ARG A 188 -7.34 5.52 -10.63
C ARG A 188 -7.35 4.76 -9.30
N VAL A 189 -8.09 3.66 -9.26
CA VAL A 189 -8.17 2.73 -8.12
C VAL A 189 -8.09 1.30 -8.64
N VAL A 190 -7.29 0.47 -7.98
CA VAL A 190 -7.14 -0.96 -8.23
C VAL A 190 -7.46 -1.71 -6.95
N ASP A 191 -8.34 -2.70 -7.04
CA ASP A 191 -8.66 -3.65 -5.98
C ASP A 191 -8.13 -5.03 -6.37
N ASP A 192 -7.14 -5.51 -5.61
CA ASP A 192 -6.59 -6.86 -5.69
C ASP A 192 -6.85 -7.62 -4.38
N GLY A 193 -8.06 -7.50 -3.83
CA GLY A 193 -8.51 -8.19 -2.63
C GLY A 193 -8.18 -7.43 -1.36
N ASP A 194 -7.24 -7.96 -0.58
CA ASP A 194 -6.78 -7.34 0.69
C ASP A 194 -5.83 -6.14 0.47
N LEU A 195 -5.43 -5.88 -0.78
CA LEU A 195 -4.67 -4.70 -1.19
C LEU A 195 -5.50 -3.88 -2.18
N VAL A 196 -5.87 -2.68 -1.77
CA VAL A 196 -6.43 -1.65 -2.64
C VAL A 196 -5.39 -0.56 -2.81
N THR A 197 -5.21 -0.06 -4.03
CA THR A 197 -4.28 1.04 -4.31
C THR A 197 -4.95 2.13 -5.12
N ALA A 198 -4.63 3.37 -4.81
CA ALA A 198 -5.15 4.57 -5.45
C ALA A 198 -3.99 5.44 -5.94
N GLY A 199 -4.04 5.82 -7.22
CA GLY A 199 -2.89 6.39 -7.93
C GLY A 199 -2.53 7.82 -7.53
N GLY A 200 -3.42 8.78 -7.71
CA GLY A 200 -3.16 10.21 -7.44
C GLY A 200 -3.66 10.68 -6.07
N VAL A 201 -3.25 11.87 -5.66
CA VAL A 201 -3.58 12.44 -4.33
C VAL A 201 -5.09 12.40 -4.05
N SER A 202 -5.90 12.97 -4.93
CA SER A 202 -7.37 12.95 -4.79
C SER A 202 -8.01 11.58 -4.98
N SER A 203 -7.30 10.59 -5.53
CA SER A 203 -7.86 9.25 -5.72
C SER A 203 -7.98 8.46 -4.43
N GLY A 204 -7.33 8.90 -3.35
CA GLY A 204 -7.58 8.37 -2.01
C GLY A 204 -9.05 8.48 -1.60
N ILE A 205 -9.75 9.54 -2.04
CA ILE A 205 -11.19 9.74 -1.79
C ILE A 205 -11.99 8.64 -2.50
N ASP A 206 -11.73 8.40 -3.78
CA ASP A 206 -12.40 7.32 -4.54
C ASP A 206 -12.10 5.93 -3.97
N GLY A 207 -10.85 5.69 -3.54
CA GLY A 207 -10.45 4.44 -2.90
C GLY A 207 -11.14 4.22 -1.55
N ALA A 208 -11.30 5.27 -0.75
CA ALA A 208 -12.03 5.23 0.51
C ALA A 208 -13.53 4.98 0.30
N LEU A 209 -14.16 5.66 -0.67
CA LEU A 209 -15.56 5.43 -1.02
C LEU A 209 -15.80 4.01 -1.56
N TRP A 210 -14.87 3.50 -2.37
CA TRP A 210 -14.90 2.12 -2.84
C TRP A 210 -14.87 1.12 -1.68
N LEU A 211 -13.94 1.28 -0.74
CA LEU A 211 -13.85 0.39 0.42
C LEU A 211 -15.07 0.54 1.33
N LEU A 212 -15.58 1.75 1.51
CA LEU A 212 -16.81 1.96 2.26
C LEU A 212 -18.00 1.20 1.64
N GLU A 213 -18.17 1.28 0.31
CA GLU A 213 -19.17 0.50 -0.41
C GLU A 213 -18.95 -1.01 -0.27
N ARG A 214 -17.69 -1.46 -0.39
CA ARG A 214 -17.33 -2.87 -0.33
C ARG A 214 -17.62 -3.49 1.04
N GLU A 215 -17.30 -2.77 2.11
CA GLU A 215 -17.43 -3.28 3.49
C GLU A 215 -18.82 -3.06 4.09
N LEU A 216 -19.51 -1.95 3.76
CA LEU A 216 -20.78 -1.56 4.39
C LEU A 216 -21.97 -1.44 3.41
N GLY A 217 -21.74 -1.66 2.12
CA GLY A 217 -22.75 -1.59 1.08
C GLY A 217 -22.92 -0.19 0.47
N SER A 218 -23.64 -0.13 -0.66
CA SER A 218 -23.81 1.08 -1.47
C SER A 218 -24.46 2.24 -0.72
N THR A 219 -25.38 1.97 0.21
CA THR A 219 -26.04 3.02 1.01
C THR A 219 -25.03 3.87 1.79
N ALA A 220 -23.98 3.27 2.35
CA ALA A 220 -22.97 4.00 3.10
C ALA A 220 -22.14 4.92 2.20
N ALA A 221 -21.76 4.43 1.02
CA ALA A 221 -21.05 5.21 0.03
C ALA A 221 -21.90 6.37 -0.51
N THR A 222 -23.14 6.10 -0.95
CA THR A 222 -24.04 7.13 -1.49
C THR A 222 -24.40 8.19 -0.45
N TYR A 223 -24.64 7.80 0.81
CA TYR A 223 -24.81 8.78 1.91
C TYR A 223 -23.60 9.70 2.01
N THR A 224 -22.41 9.12 2.01
CA THR A 224 -21.16 9.87 2.17
C THR A 224 -20.91 10.80 0.99
N GLU A 225 -21.01 10.29 -0.25
CA GLU A 225 -20.92 11.08 -1.49
C GLU A 225 -21.87 12.28 -1.48
N SER A 226 -23.12 12.08 -1.04
CA SER A 226 -24.10 13.15 -0.95
C SER A 226 -23.73 14.22 0.07
N ILE A 227 -23.13 13.86 1.21
CA ILE A 227 -22.77 14.82 2.26
C ILE A 227 -21.49 15.58 1.90
N VAL A 228 -20.52 14.91 1.28
CA VAL A 228 -19.25 15.55 0.86
C VAL A 228 -19.35 16.25 -0.50
N GLU A 229 -20.48 16.14 -1.18
CA GLU A 229 -20.71 16.64 -2.55
C GLU A 229 -19.60 16.18 -3.53
N PHE A 230 -19.28 14.88 -3.48
CA PHE A 230 -18.21 14.30 -4.29
C PHE A 230 -18.75 13.30 -5.32
N GLU A 231 -18.35 13.49 -6.57
CA GLU A 231 -18.64 12.57 -7.67
C GLU A 231 -17.43 11.66 -7.95
N ARG A 232 -17.59 10.35 -7.74
CA ARG A 232 -16.55 9.36 -8.06
C ARG A 232 -16.16 9.38 -9.53
N ARG A 233 -14.87 9.21 -9.79
CA ARG A 233 -14.32 9.20 -11.16
C ARG A 233 -13.89 7.81 -11.59
N GLY A 234 -14.49 7.31 -12.66
CA GLY A 234 -14.09 6.06 -13.32
C GLY A 234 -14.55 4.81 -12.55
N THR A 235 -14.19 3.65 -13.07
CA THR A 235 -14.49 2.35 -12.46
C THR A 235 -13.28 1.80 -11.72
N VAL A 236 -13.49 1.15 -10.58
CA VAL A 236 -12.43 0.42 -9.88
C VAL A 236 -12.03 -0.81 -10.69
N LEU A 237 -10.75 -0.95 -11.03
CA LEU A 237 -10.24 -2.17 -11.64
C LEU A 237 -10.12 -3.25 -10.56
N ARG A 238 -10.89 -4.33 -10.69
CA ARG A 238 -10.83 -5.48 -9.80
C ARG A 238 -10.03 -6.61 -10.45
N THR A 239 -9.06 -7.16 -9.73
CA THR A 239 -8.15 -8.19 -10.29
C THR A 239 -8.18 -9.51 -9.54
N SER A 240 -8.60 -9.52 -8.27
CA SER A 240 -8.98 -10.73 -7.56
C SER A 240 -10.45 -11.05 -7.82
N THR A 241 -10.75 -12.20 -8.43
CA THR A 241 -12.11 -12.76 -8.36
C THR A 241 -12.36 -13.20 -6.92
N ALA A 242 -13.42 -12.71 -6.29
CA ALA A 242 -13.88 -13.27 -5.02
C ALA A 242 -14.02 -14.79 -5.22
N SER A 243 -13.27 -15.59 -4.45
CA SER A 243 -13.54 -17.01 -4.34
C SER A 243 -14.93 -17.14 -3.75
N SER A 244 -15.90 -17.39 -4.63
CA SER A 244 -17.27 -17.77 -4.31
C SER A 244 -17.32 -19.04 -3.48
#